data_AF-A0A8B6BP98-F1
#
_entry.id   AF-A0A8B6BP98-F1
#
_cell.length_a   1.000
_cell.length_b   1.000
_cell.length_c   1.000
_cell.angle_alpha   90.00
_cell.angle_beta   90.00
_cell.angle_gamma   90.00
#
_symmetry.space_group_name_H-M   'P 1'
#
loop_
_entity.id
_entity.type
_entity.pdbx_description
1 polymer ?
#
loop_
_entity_poly.entity_id
_entity_poly.type
_entity_poly.pdbx_seq_one_letter_code
_entity_poly.pdbx_strand_id
1 'polypeptide(L)'
;MQSMFNRPDLRCPMKCNRYPAVNQMHCCICRSKSDVDVVGNLTIEYKDVQYNSKIVNRGGKHDLYSLYHRYGHLTILPGNICYFKGLFVIDLSFNNITIIEENSCLRNLDTLLLRGNSLQFLNNYTFLHMKFIRVLDLSFNKIDEVDLGFLLKMNGSLFYLNLSFNKLVTIDITNGIASKQQYFCVVNYSHNSIKTVTNEQSWKCKDRTTLGHGGMVDVSNNSFTSFFDVKMLKFYGFQNLLQIGKLIYYGFDFRDNKLNCDCKIYEFSKAAERFVYAITRDYLDVKCYTPKLFKDRSILTIIKERQYENLICNLSLADKCPPRCHCIYQPAVKTEL
;
A
#
# COMPACT_ATOMS: atom_id res chain seq x y z
N MET A 1 -22.56 -20.23 -0.19
CA MET A 1 -21.82 -19.10 0.42
C MET A 1 -22.06 -17.89 -0.47
N GLN A 2 -22.90 -16.95 -0.05
CA GLN A 2 -23.26 -15.78 -0.85
C GLN A 2 -22.22 -14.66 -0.71
N SER A 3 -22.02 -13.92 -1.80
CA SER A 3 -21.10 -12.80 -1.92
C SER A 3 -21.56 -11.60 -1.09
N MET A 4 -20.73 -11.10 -0.18
CA MET A 4 -21.03 -9.90 0.61
C MET A 4 -20.38 -8.61 0.06
N PHE A 5 -19.81 -8.62 -1.18
CA PHE A 5 -18.85 -7.59 -1.59
C PHE A 5 -19.02 -7.02 -3.01
N ASN A 6 -20.25 -6.88 -3.53
CA ASN A 6 -20.50 -6.40 -4.91
C ASN A 6 -19.83 -7.23 -6.04
N ARG A 7 -19.31 -8.43 -5.73
CA ARG A 7 -18.65 -9.35 -6.65
C ARG A 7 -19.20 -10.77 -6.47
N PRO A 8 -20.30 -11.12 -7.16
CA PRO A 8 -20.92 -12.46 -7.06
C PRO A 8 -20.05 -13.56 -7.65
N ASP A 9 -19.04 -13.19 -8.44
CA ASP A 9 -18.09 -14.04 -9.14
C ASP A 9 -16.88 -14.47 -8.28
N LEU A 10 -16.83 -14.12 -7.00
CA LEU A 10 -15.73 -14.48 -6.11
C LEU A 10 -16.15 -15.54 -5.08
N ARG A 11 -15.38 -16.64 -5.01
CA ARG A 11 -15.56 -17.67 -3.97
C ARG A 11 -14.52 -17.53 -2.88
N CYS A 12 -14.99 -17.55 -1.64
CA CYS A 12 -14.12 -17.68 -0.48
C CYS A 12 -13.56 -19.12 -0.38
N PRO A 13 -12.24 -19.31 -0.19
CA PRO A 13 -11.68 -20.64 0.00
C PRO A 13 -12.26 -21.35 1.22
N MET A 14 -12.56 -22.65 1.11
CA MET A 14 -13.11 -23.44 2.22
C MET A 14 -12.23 -23.42 3.49
N LYS A 15 -10.90 -23.29 3.34
CA LYS A 15 -9.96 -23.17 4.47
C LYS A 15 -10.22 -21.91 5.32
N CYS A 16 -10.84 -20.87 4.75
CA CYS A 16 -11.20 -19.66 5.49
C CYS A 16 -12.47 -19.85 6.35
N ASN A 17 -13.25 -20.93 6.17
CA ASN A 17 -14.47 -21.18 6.96
C ASN A 17 -14.24 -21.81 8.33
N ARG A 18 -13.02 -22.27 8.62
CA ARG A 18 -12.72 -23.03 9.84
C ARG A 18 -12.23 -22.18 11.02
N TYR A 19 -12.01 -20.87 10.82
CA TYR A 19 -11.53 -19.96 11.86
C TYR A 19 -12.65 -19.00 12.30
N PRO A 20 -13.14 -19.09 13.55
CA PRO A 20 -14.31 -18.34 13.99
C PRO A 20 -14.05 -16.82 14.01
N ALA A 21 -14.88 -16.11 13.24
CA ALA A 21 -15.40 -14.76 13.49
C ALA A 21 -14.48 -13.52 13.56
N VAL A 22 -13.15 -13.59 13.71
CA VAL A 22 -12.33 -12.35 13.72
C VAL A 22 -11.64 -12.08 12.39
N ASN A 23 -11.26 -13.15 11.66
CA ASN A 23 -10.44 -13.05 10.44
C ASN A 23 -11.06 -13.70 9.20
N GLN A 24 -12.28 -14.26 9.29
CA GLN A 24 -12.92 -14.93 8.16
C GLN A 24 -13.17 -13.96 7.00
N MET A 25 -13.51 -12.71 7.32
CA MET A 25 -13.70 -11.65 6.32
C MET A 25 -12.39 -11.30 5.61
N HIS A 26 -11.27 -11.10 6.35
CA HIS A 26 -9.95 -10.88 5.75
C HIS A 26 -9.44 -12.07 4.97
N CYS A 27 -9.58 -13.29 5.50
CA CYS A 27 -9.19 -14.51 4.79
C CYS A 27 -10.00 -14.65 3.50
N CYS A 28 -11.32 -14.49 3.55
CA CYS A 28 -12.18 -14.59 2.37
C CYS A 28 -11.89 -13.49 1.35
N ILE A 29 -11.73 -12.23 1.76
CA ILE A 29 -11.41 -11.13 0.84
C ILE A 29 -10.04 -11.38 0.20
N CYS A 30 -9.01 -11.56 1.01
CA CYS A 30 -7.61 -11.60 0.56
C CYS A 30 -7.19 -12.91 -0.08
N ARG A 31 -7.98 -13.97 0.10
CA ARG A 31 -7.75 -15.25 -0.55
C ARG A 31 -8.88 -15.64 -1.48
N SER A 32 -9.82 -14.74 -1.77
CA SER A 32 -10.89 -14.98 -2.73
C SER A 32 -10.31 -15.35 -4.09
N LYS A 33 -10.89 -16.39 -4.68
CA LYS A 33 -10.59 -16.78 -6.05
C LYS A 33 -11.76 -16.38 -6.93
N SER A 34 -11.45 -15.97 -8.16
CA SER A 34 -12.48 -15.88 -9.17
C SER A 34 -13.08 -17.26 -9.39
N ASP A 35 -14.40 -17.30 -9.41
CA ASP A 35 -15.22 -18.47 -9.73
C ASP A 35 -15.40 -18.64 -11.24
N VAL A 36 -14.65 -17.86 -12.01
CA VAL A 36 -14.78 -17.76 -13.44
C VAL A 36 -13.67 -18.57 -14.08
N ASP A 37 -14.06 -19.65 -14.76
CA ASP A 37 -13.15 -20.44 -15.56
C ASP A 37 -12.71 -19.62 -16.78
N VAL A 38 -11.45 -19.19 -16.80
CA VAL A 38 -10.89 -18.54 -18.00
C VAL A 38 -10.47 -19.64 -18.97
N VAL A 39 -11.12 -19.67 -20.13
CA VAL A 39 -11.01 -20.80 -21.06
C VAL A 39 -10.23 -20.43 -22.32
N GLY A 40 -10.23 -19.16 -22.72
CA GLY A 40 -9.51 -18.71 -23.93
C GLY A 40 -8.08 -18.25 -23.64
N ASN A 41 -7.10 -18.81 -24.35
CA ASN A 41 -5.72 -18.33 -24.30
C ASN A 41 -5.39 -17.51 -25.54
N LEU A 42 -4.96 -16.27 -25.31
CA LEU A 42 -4.46 -15.36 -26.33
C LEU A 42 -2.94 -15.35 -26.32
N THR A 43 -2.35 -15.05 -27.47
CA THR A 43 -0.89 -14.97 -27.64
C THR A 43 -0.52 -13.69 -28.35
N ILE A 44 0.76 -13.30 -28.26
CA ILE A 44 1.29 -12.11 -28.91
C ILE A 44 2.15 -12.53 -30.10
N GLU A 45 1.98 -11.82 -31.22
CA GLU A 45 2.86 -11.90 -32.38
C GLU A 45 3.53 -10.54 -32.59
N TYR A 46 4.86 -10.57 -32.69
CA TYR A 46 5.65 -9.42 -33.14
C TYR A 46 5.53 -9.30 -34.66
N LYS A 47 5.28 -8.08 -35.12
CA LYS A 47 5.12 -7.73 -36.54
C LYS A 47 6.44 -7.35 -37.20
N ASP A 48 7.37 -6.83 -36.42
CA ASP A 48 8.65 -6.31 -36.89
C ASP A 48 9.71 -6.32 -35.79
N VAL A 49 10.91 -5.89 -36.15
CA VAL A 49 12.09 -5.81 -35.28
C VAL A 49 12.03 -4.63 -34.29
N GLN A 50 11.08 -3.71 -34.46
CA GLN A 50 10.80 -2.62 -33.52
C GLN A 50 9.84 -3.06 -32.40
N TYR A 51 9.53 -4.36 -32.33
CA TYR A 51 8.64 -4.97 -31.34
C TYR A 51 7.18 -4.48 -31.42
N ASN A 52 6.76 -3.94 -32.56
CA ASN A 52 5.34 -3.71 -32.80
C ASN A 52 4.62 -5.05 -32.74
N SER A 53 3.48 -5.10 -32.06
CA SER A 53 2.83 -6.36 -31.74
C SER A 53 1.33 -6.33 -31.98
N LYS A 54 0.76 -7.52 -32.13
CA LYS A 54 -0.69 -7.76 -32.11
C LYS A 54 -0.99 -8.97 -31.23
N ILE A 55 -2.15 -8.95 -30.62
CA ILE A 55 -2.72 -10.13 -29.98
C ILE A 55 -3.40 -10.99 -31.05
N VAL A 56 -3.18 -12.30 -30.98
CA VAL A 56 -3.84 -13.28 -31.84
C VAL A 56 -4.56 -14.33 -30.99
N ASN A 57 -5.73 -14.72 -31.46
CA ASN A 57 -6.47 -15.86 -30.93
C ASN A 57 -6.30 -17.03 -31.90
N ARG A 58 -5.59 -18.08 -31.47
CA ARG A 58 -5.48 -19.35 -32.21
C ARG A 58 -6.45 -20.42 -31.72
N GLY A 59 -7.16 -20.13 -30.63
CA GLY A 59 -8.22 -20.98 -30.10
C GLY A 59 -9.58 -20.61 -30.65
N GLY A 60 -10.62 -21.16 -30.02
CA GLY A 60 -12.01 -20.85 -30.32
C GLY A 60 -12.44 -19.49 -29.77
N LYS A 61 -13.70 -19.14 -30.02
CA LYS A 61 -14.34 -18.01 -29.36
C LYS A 61 -14.71 -18.42 -27.93
N HIS A 62 -14.20 -17.67 -26.97
CA HIS A 62 -14.53 -17.77 -25.55
C HIS A 62 -15.09 -16.43 -25.05
N ASP A 63 -15.83 -16.49 -23.95
CA ASP A 63 -16.33 -15.28 -23.28
C ASP A 63 -15.21 -14.53 -22.57
N LEU A 64 -14.23 -15.27 -22.05
CA LEU A 64 -13.13 -14.72 -21.28
C LEU A 64 -11.79 -15.28 -21.72
N TYR A 65 -10.80 -14.39 -21.67
CA TYR A 65 -9.47 -14.65 -22.18
C TYR A 65 -8.37 -14.31 -21.17
N SER A 66 -7.32 -15.12 -21.19
CA SER A 66 -6.03 -14.86 -20.57
C SER A 66 -5.00 -14.51 -21.65
N LEU A 67 -4.14 -13.54 -21.36
CA LEU A 67 -2.98 -13.19 -22.17
C LEU A 67 -1.72 -13.32 -21.33
N TYR A 68 -0.88 -14.30 -21.66
CA TYR A 68 0.42 -14.51 -20.99
C TYR A 68 1.55 -14.30 -21.99
N HIS A 69 2.40 -13.31 -21.75
CA HIS A 69 3.57 -13.02 -22.57
C HIS A 69 4.69 -12.42 -21.72
N ARG A 70 5.37 -13.29 -20.95
CA ARG A 70 6.45 -12.90 -20.04
C ARG A 70 7.81 -12.94 -20.72
N TYR A 71 8.79 -12.20 -20.19
CA TYR A 71 10.18 -12.22 -20.66
C TYR A 71 10.33 -11.87 -22.16
N GLY A 72 9.49 -10.96 -22.64
CA GLY A 72 9.51 -10.47 -24.02
C GLY A 72 10.12 -9.08 -24.13
N HIS A 73 9.85 -8.43 -25.26
CA HIS A 73 10.38 -7.11 -25.63
C HIS A 73 9.29 -6.05 -25.85
N LEU A 74 8.08 -6.26 -25.30
CA LEU A 74 7.01 -5.27 -25.46
C LEU A 74 7.40 -3.94 -24.81
N THR A 75 7.26 -2.85 -25.54
CA THR A 75 7.46 -1.48 -25.04
C THR A 75 6.14 -0.77 -24.72
N ILE A 76 5.04 -1.25 -25.30
CA ILE A 76 3.66 -0.81 -25.09
C ILE A 76 2.71 -2.01 -25.17
N LEU A 77 1.45 -1.83 -24.76
CA LEU A 77 0.41 -2.83 -24.99
C LEU A 77 0.10 -2.94 -26.50
N PRO A 78 -0.23 -4.14 -27.02
CA PRO A 78 -0.56 -4.31 -28.44
C PRO A 78 -1.79 -3.46 -28.84
N GLY A 79 -1.72 -2.72 -29.95
CA GLY A 79 -2.75 -1.76 -30.34
C GLY A 79 -4.15 -2.35 -30.64
N ASN A 80 -4.25 -3.67 -30.84
CA ASN A 80 -5.54 -4.35 -31.02
C ASN A 80 -6.11 -4.95 -29.73
N ILE A 81 -5.58 -4.59 -28.56
CA ILE A 81 -6.02 -5.12 -27.27
C ILE A 81 -7.53 -4.94 -27.03
N CYS A 82 -8.10 -3.83 -27.50
CA CYS A 82 -9.52 -3.57 -27.38
C CYS A 82 -10.44 -4.43 -28.24
N TYR A 83 -9.90 -5.25 -29.15
CA TYR A 83 -10.70 -6.24 -29.88
C TYR A 83 -11.11 -7.41 -28.96
N PHE A 84 -10.37 -7.62 -27.87
CA PHE A 84 -10.57 -8.71 -26.91
C PHE A 84 -11.25 -8.19 -25.64
N LYS A 85 -12.52 -7.78 -25.75
CA LYS A 85 -13.33 -7.23 -24.62
C LYS A 85 -13.52 -8.20 -23.45
N GLY A 86 -13.29 -9.50 -23.68
CA GLY A 86 -13.31 -10.56 -22.67
C GLY A 86 -11.98 -10.75 -21.94
N LEU A 87 -10.98 -9.87 -22.11
CA LEU A 87 -9.72 -9.99 -21.37
C LEU A 87 -9.97 -9.91 -19.86
N PHE A 88 -9.61 -10.99 -19.17
CA PHE A 88 -9.81 -11.18 -17.74
C PHE A 88 -8.49 -11.23 -16.99
N VAL A 89 -7.47 -11.87 -17.56
CA VAL A 89 -6.10 -11.91 -17.03
C VAL A 89 -5.12 -11.43 -18.09
N ILE A 90 -4.25 -10.49 -17.72
CA ILE A 90 -3.12 -10.06 -18.52
C ILE A 90 -1.85 -10.18 -17.67
N ASP A 91 -0.87 -10.88 -18.21
CA ASP A 91 0.46 -10.97 -17.62
C ASP A 91 1.52 -10.71 -18.69
N LEU A 92 2.13 -9.53 -18.58
CA LEU A 92 3.22 -9.06 -19.45
C LEU A 92 4.46 -8.77 -18.59
N SER A 93 4.66 -9.54 -17.53
CA SER A 93 5.80 -9.37 -16.64
C SER A 93 7.13 -9.57 -17.37
N PHE A 94 8.15 -8.81 -16.97
CA PHE A 94 9.50 -8.84 -17.54
C PHE A 94 9.53 -8.52 -19.03
N ASN A 95 8.80 -7.47 -19.44
CA ASN A 95 8.96 -6.84 -20.75
C ASN A 95 9.65 -5.46 -20.57
N ASN A 96 9.54 -4.57 -21.55
CA ASN A 96 10.12 -3.24 -21.55
C ASN A 96 9.05 -2.14 -21.56
N ILE A 97 7.85 -2.42 -21.03
CA ILE A 97 6.71 -1.51 -21.14
C ILE A 97 6.99 -0.22 -20.38
N THR A 98 6.87 0.93 -21.06
CA THR A 98 7.18 2.24 -20.47
C THR A 98 5.94 3.04 -20.10
N ILE A 99 4.80 2.73 -20.73
CA ILE A 99 3.52 3.41 -20.51
C ILE A 99 2.35 2.43 -20.59
N ILE A 100 1.33 2.68 -19.78
CA ILE A 100 0.01 2.05 -19.90
C ILE A 100 -0.95 3.15 -20.31
N GLU A 101 -1.46 3.08 -21.53
CA GLU A 101 -2.47 4.00 -22.01
C GLU A 101 -3.83 3.76 -21.34
N GLU A 102 -4.69 4.77 -21.38
CA GLU A 102 -6.07 4.64 -20.90
C GLU A 102 -6.85 3.66 -21.80
N ASN A 103 -7.05 2.44 -21.31
CA ASN A 103 -7.71 1.38 -22.07
C ASN A 103 -9.16 1.19 -21.61
N SER A 104 -10.06 2.01 -22.18
CA SER A 104 -11.50 2.01 -21.83
C SER A 104 -12.26 0.71 -22.11
N CYS A 105 -11.64 -0.19 -22.87
CA CYS A 105 -12.14 -1.50 -23.27
C CYS A 105 -11.88 -2.62 -22.25
N LEU A 106 -10.89 -2.48 -21.36
CA LEU A 106 -10.46 -3.51 -20.39
C LEU A 106 -11.35 -3.56 -19.14
N ARG A 107 -12.67 -3.50 -19.33
CA ARG A 107 -13.64 -3.35 -18.24
C ARG A 107 -13.76 -4.58 -17.36
N ASN A 108 -13.55 -5.76 -17.94
CA ASN A 108 -13.66 -7.06 -17.27
C ASN A 108 -12.34 -7.54 -16.66
N LEU A 109 -11.27 -6.75 -16.77
CA LEU A 109 -9.95 -7.15 -16.32
C LEU A 109 -9.94 -7.33 -14.81
N ASP A 110 -9.53 -8.51 -14.37
CA ASP A 110 -9.47 -8.91 -12.96
C ASP A 110 -8.03 -8.88 -12.44
N THR A 111 -7.08 -9.32 -13.27
CA THR A 111 -5.68 -9.44 -12.92
C THR A 111 -4.80 -8.80 -14.00
N LEU A 112 -3.96 -7.86 -13.60
CA LEU A 112 -2.96 -7.22 -14.45
C LEU A 112 -1.57 -7.33 -13.79
N LEU A 113 -0.67 -8.07 -14.44
CA LEU A 113 0.69 -8.28 -13.96
C LEU A 113 1.67 -7.65 -14.95
N LEU A 114 2.37 -6.61 -14.50
CA LEU A 114 3.36 -5.85 -15.27
C LEU A 114 4.68 -5.72 -14.47
N ARG A 115 4.96 -6.70 -13.61
CA ARG A 115 6.20 -6.76 -12.84
C ARG A 115 7.41 -6.69 -13.76
N GLY A 116 8.47 -6.00 -13.38
CA GLY A 116 9.73 -6.05 -14.13
C GLY A 116 9.69 -5.32 -15.48
N ASN A 117 8.89 -4.25 -15.60
CA ASN A 117 8.83 -3.41 -16.80
C ASN A 117 9.60 -2.09 -16.57
N SER A 118 9.34 -1.05 -17.36
CA SER A 118 10.01 0.26 -17.28
C SER A 118 9.03 1.42 -17.10
N LEU A 119 7.90 1.19 -16.43
CA LEU A 119 6.92 2.22 -16.08
C LEU A 119 7.56 3.26 -15.16
N GLN A 120 7.26 4.55 -15.38
CA GLN A 120 7.85 5.67 -14.62
C GLN A 120 6.82 6.46 -13.80
N PHE A 121 5.59 6.60 -14.31
CA PHE A 121 4.55 7.35 -13.62
C PHE A 121 3.24 6.57 -13.65
N LEU A 122 2.42 6.73 -12.61
CA LEU A 122 1.04 6.28 -12.60
C LEU A 122 0.10 7.46 -12.49
N ASN A 123 -0.70 7.65 -13.53
CA ASN A 123 -1.72 8.69 -13.52
C ASN A 123 -3.07 8.14 -13.05
N ASN A 124 -3.96 9.04 -12.67
CA ASN A 124 -5.30 8.72 -12.19
C ASN A 124 -6.22 8.07 -13.24
N TYR A 125 -5.86 8.12 -14.52
CA TYR A 125 -6.66 7.64 -15.63
C TYR A 125 -6.23 6.24 -16.11
N THR A 126 -5.01 5.81 -15.78
CA THR A 126 -4.39 4.56 -16.25
C THR A 126 -5.29 3.35 -16.05
N PHE A 127 -5.96 3.24 -14.89
CA PHE A 127 -6.82 2.10 -14.54
C PHE A 127 -8.29 2.49 -14.34
N LEU A 128 -8.70 3.70 -14.73
CA LEU A 128 -10.03 4.26 -14.44
C LEU A 128 -11.18 3.35 -14.92
N HIS A 129 -11.01 2.72 -16.08
CA HIS A 129 -12.05 1.88 -16.70
C HIS A 129 -12.01 0.40 -16.27
N MET A 130 -10.99 -0.03 -15.53
CA MET A 130 -10.81 -1.43 -15.14
C MET A 130 -11.62 -1.77 -13.88
N LYS A 131 -12.95 -1.67 -13.99
CA LYS A 131 -13.91 -1.69 -12.86
C LYS A 131 -13.86 -2.95 -11.97
N PHE A 132 -13.32 -4.04 -12.51
CA PHE A 132 -13.23 -5.33 -11.83
C PHE A 132 -11.81 -5.73 -11.43
N ILE A 133 -10.83 -4.85 -11.56
CA ILE A 133 -9.44 -5.19 -11.22
C ILE A 133 -9.32 -5.49 -9.73
N ARG A 134 -8.78 -6.66 -9.41
CA ARG A 134 -8.51 -7.13 -8.04
C ARG A 134 -7.03 -7.19 -7.73
N VAL A 135 -6.23 -7.59 -8.73
CA VAL A 135 -4.79 -7.81 -8.57
C VAL A 135 -4.05 -6.95 -9.58
N LEU A 136 -3.22 -6.04 -9.08
CA LEU A 136 -2.37 -5.18 -9.86
C LEU A 136 -0.93 -5.30 -9.35
N ASP A 137 -0.06 -5.93 -10.14
CA ASP A 137 1.38 -6.02 -9.83
C ASP A 137 2.19 -5.13 -10.77
N LEU A 138 2.76 -4.07 -10.19
CA LEU A 138 3.61 -3.07 -10.83
C LEU A 138 5.01 -3.06 -10.19
N SER A 139 5.38 -4.13 -9.48
CA SER A 139 6.68 -4.22 -8.80
C SER A 139 7.86 -4.28 -9.79
N PHE A 140 9.06 -3.92 -9.33
CA PHE A 140 10.26 -3.93 -10.17
C PHE A 140 10.12 -3.08 -11.45
N ASN A 141 9.48 -1.91 -11.33
CA ASN A 141 9.43 -0.90 -12.38
C ASN A 141 10.36 0.27 -12.02
N LYS A 142 10.17 1.42 -12.66
CA LYS A 142 10.94 2.65 -12.41
C LYS A 142 10.03 3.76 -11.90
N ILE A 143 8.92 3.40 -11.24
CA ILE A 143 7.88 4.36 -10.86
C ILE A 143 8.42 5.28 -9.76
N ASP A 144 8.54 6.56 -10.05
CA ASP A 144 8.98 7.58 -9.08
C ASP A 144 7.85 8.53 -8.66
N GLU A 145 6.73 8.52 -9.40
CA GLU A 145 5.54 9.31 -9.09
C GLU A 145 4.24 8.51 -9.25
N VAL A 146 3.32 8.71 -8.29
CA VAL A 146 1.93 8.26 -8.37
C VAL A 146 1.04 9.45 -8.09
N ASP A 147 0.11 9.72 -9.00
CA ASP A 147 -0.87 10.78 -8.86
C ASP A 147 -1.55 10.78 -7.48
N LEU A 148 -1.85 11.97 -6.98
CA LEU A 148 -2.59 12.14 -5.73
C LEU A 148 -3.99 11.51 -5.83
N GLY A 149 -4.39 10.77 -4.79
CA GLY A 149 -5.71 10.14 -4.69
C GLY A 149 -5.94 9.01 -5.68
N PHE A 150 -4.87 8.45 -6.25
CA PHE A 150 -4.91 7.32 -7.17
C PHE A 150 -5.78 6.18 -6.64
N LEU A 151 -5.55 5.76 -5.39
CA LEU A 151 -6.35 4.70 -4.76
C LEU A 151 -7.81 5.09 -4.51
N LEU A 152 -8.07 6.37 -4.22
CA LEU A 152 -9.43 6.86 -4.03
C LEU A 152 -10.22 6.87 -5.35
N LYS A 153 -9.54 7.08 -6.49
CA LYS A 153 -10.13 7.06 -7.83
C LYS A 153 -10.24 5.65 -8.41
N MET A 154 -9.40 4.72 -7.97
CA MET A 154 -9.58 3.31 -8.28
C MET A 154 -10.91 2.79 -7.72
N ASN A 155 -11.52 1.84 -8.43
CA ASN A 155 -12.80 1.28 -8.02
C ASN A 155 -12.67 0.42 -6.75
N GLY A 156 -13.83 0.12 -6.15
CA GLY A 156 -13.97 -0.68 -4.92
C GLY A 156 -13.44 -2.12 -4.95
N SER A 157 -12.99 -2.62 -6.11
CA SER A 157 -12.65 -4.04 -6.33
C SER A 157 -11.18 -4.39 -6.09
N LEU A 158 -10.29 -3.41 -5.96
CA LEU A 158 -8.85 -3.67 -5.84
C LEU A 158 -8.48 -4.27 -4.48
N PHE A 159 -8.00 -5.51 -4.48
CA PHE A 159 -7.62 -6.23 -3.28
C PHE A 159 -6.10 -6.19 -3.05
N TYR A 160 -5.32 -6.24 -4.13
CA TYR A 160 -3.87 -6.29 -4.07
C TYR A 160 -3.25 -5.30 -5.05
N LEU A 161 -2.44 -4.39 -4.52
CA LEU A 161 -1.58 -3.50 -5.29
C LEU A 161 -0.14 -3.72 -4.86
N ASN A 162 0.75 -4.00 -5.81
CA ASN A 162 2.18 -4.09 -5.56
C ASN A 162 2.96 -3.04 -6.35
N LEU A 163 3.56 -2.11 -5.62
CA LEU A 163 4.45 -1.05 -6.08
C LEU A 163 5.86 -1.21 -5.49
N SER A 164 6.20 -2.38 -4.95
CA SER A 164 7.52 -2.62 -4.38
C SER A 164 8.63 -2.58 -5.42
N PHE A 165 9.87 -2.30 -4.99
CA PHE A 165 11.03 -2.22 -5.89
C PHE A 165 10.80 -1.20 -7.02
N ASN A 166 10.36 -0.01 -6.64
CA ASN A 166 10.24 1.16 -7.52
C ASN A 166 11.14 2.28 -6.99
N LYS A 167 10.88 3.53 -7.39
CA LYS A 167 11.72 4.70 -7.09
C LYS A 167 10.97 5.79 -6.32
N LEU A 168 9.87 5.45 -5.66
CA LEU A 168 9.05 6.42 -4.91
C LEU A 168 9.86 7.03 -3.76
N VAL A 169 9.78 8.35 -3.61
CA VAL A 169 10.44 9.10 -2.52
C VAL A 169 9.44 9.68 -1.52
N THR A 170 8.19 9.79 -1.92
CA THR A 170 7.06 10.26 -1.10
C THR A 170 5.81 9.45 -1.44
N ILE A 171 4.85 9.42 -0.53
CA ILE A 171 3.48 8.96 -0.80
C ILE A 171 2.50 9.93 -0.16
N ASP A 172 1.39 10.24 -0.83
CA ASP A 172 0.31 11.00 -0.21
C ASP A 172 -0.55 10.08 0.67
N ILE A 173 -1.10 10.60 1.77
CA ILE A 173 -1.96 9.83 2.68
C ILE A 173 -3.16 9.22 1.94
N THR A 174 -3.67 9.88 0.91
CA THR A 174 -4.77 9.39 0.05
C THR A 174 -4.39 8.18 -0.80
N ASN A 175 -3.09 7.93 -1.00
CA ASN A 175 -2.56 6.72 -1.64
C ASN A 175 -2.21 5.63 -0.61
N GLY A 176 -2.32 5.92 0.69
CA GLY A 176 -2.21 4.94 1.77
C GLY A 176 -3.55 4.53 2.37
N ILE A 177 -4.65 5.21 2.05
CA ILE A 177 -5.96 4.96 2.67
C ILE A 177 -7.01 4.64 1.62
N ALA A 178 -7.93 3.75 1.99
CA ALA A 178 -9.08 3.38 1.19
C ALA A 178 -10.36 4.03 1.75
N SER A 179 -11.24 4.48 0.86
CA SER A 179 -12.52 5.08 1.25
C SER A 179 -13.53 4.02 1.71
N LYS A 180 -14.63 4.47 2.33
CA LYS A 180 -15.68 3.59 2.82
C LYS A 180 -16.23 2.73 1.66
N GLN A 181 -16.19 1.40 1.82
CA GLN A 181 -16.56 0.35 0.84
C GLN A 181 -15.42 -0.25 -0.01
N GLN A 182 -14.21 0.29 0.04
CA GLN A 182 -13.04 -0.36 -0.56
C GLN A 182 -12.44 -1.39 0.41
N TYR A 183 -12.36 -2.63 -0.04
CA TYR A 183 -11.67 -3.71 0.65
C TYR A 183 -10.33 -3.93 -0.04
N PHE A 184 -9.23 -3.59 0.61
CA PHE A 184 -7.88 -3.91 0.15
C PHE A 184 -7.27 -4.86 1.19
N CYS A 185 -6.34 -5.68 0.72
CA CYS A 185 -5.62 -6.65 1.53
C CYS A 185 -4.20 -6.21 1.75
N VAL A 186 -3.53 -5.81 0.67
CA VAL A 186 -2.18 -5.30 0.72
C VAL A 186 -2.04 -4.21 -0.33
N VAL A 187 -1.54 -3.07 0.12
CA VAL A 187 -0.92 -2.08 -0.75
C VAL A 187 0.58 -2.08 -0.42
N ASN A 188 1.40 -2.59 -1.32
CA ASN A 188 2.81 -2.80 -1.06
C ASN A 188 3.67 -1.71 -1.71
N TYR A 189 4.29 -0.88 -0.86
CA TYR A 189 5.26 0.16 -1.21
C TYR A 189 6.69 -0.18 -0.72
N SER A 190 6.95 -1.42 -0.31
CA SER A 190 8.26 -1.82 0.22
C SER A 190 9.38 -1.67 -0.79
N HIS A 191 10.64 -1.56 -0.33
CA HIS A 191 11.80 -1.45 -1.22
C HIS A 191 11.69 -0.28 -2.21
N ASN A 192 11.26 0.88 -1.71
CA ASN A 192 11.33 2.16 -2.42
C ASN A 192 12.36 3.07 -1.70
N SER A 193 12.26 4.38 -1.88
CA SER A 193 13.07 5.39 -1.19
C SER A 193 12.20 6.39 -0.43
N ILE A 194 11.03 5.96 0.04
CA ILE A 194 10.02 6.83 0.65
C ILE A 194 10.55 7.38 1.98
N LYS A 195 10.54 8.70 2.12
CA LYS A 195 11.04 9.40 3.31
C LYS A 195 9.91 9.92 4.21
N THR A 196 8.79 10.29 3.61
CA THR A 196 7.67 10.91 4.31
C THR A 196 6.34 10.59 3.61
N VAL A 197 5.28 10.67 4.40
CA VAL A 197 3.91 10.77 3.90
C VAL A 197 3.56 12.24 3.73
N THR A 198 2.79 12.62 2.71
CA THR A 198 2.25 13.96 2.49
C THR A 198 0.73 13.98 2.60
N ASN A 199 0.12 15.16 2.57
CA ASN A 199 -1.33 15.33 2.53
C ASN A 199 -1.68 16.52 1.64
N GLU A 200 -1.25 16.44 0.39
CA GLU A 200 -1.39 17.51 -0.61
C GLU A 200 -2.85 17.69 -1.04
N GLN A 201 -3.67 16.64 -0.92
CA GLN A 201 -5.11 16.75 -1.15
C GLN A 201 -5.88 17.41 0.00
N SER A 202 -5.19 17.85 1.06
CA SER A 202 -5.85 18.39 2.26
C SER A 202 -6.93 17.45 2.81
N TRP A 203 -6.68 16.15 2.73
CA TRP A 203 -7.58 15.11 3.19
C TRP A 203 -7.80 15.24 4.70
N LYS A 204 -9.02 14.94 5.14
CA LYS A 204 -9.42 15.00 6.55
C LYS A 204 -10.17 13.74 6.96
N CYS A 205 -9.71 13.11 8.03
CA CYS A 205 -10.39 11.99 8.66
C CYS A 205 -11.67 12.49 9.34
N LYS A 206 -12.84 12.05 8.84
CA LYS A 206 -14.13 12.30 9.50
C LYS A 206 -14.38 11.25 10.58
N ASP A 207 -15.16 11.56 11.62
CA ASP A 207 -15.39 10.63 12.74
C ASP A 207 -16.08 9.33 12.32
N ARG A 208 -16.94 9.38 11.30
CA ARG A 208 -17.60 8.19 10.71
C ARG A 208 -16.76 7.47 9.65
N THR A 209 -15.53 7.93 9.39
CA THR A 209 -14.63 7.28 8.42
C THR A 209 -14.15 5.96 9.01
N THR A 210 -14.40 4.89 8.27
CA THR A 210 -13.71 3.61 8.42
C THR A 210 -12.52 3.65 7.48
N LEU A 211 -11.30 3.65 8.02
CA LEU A 211 -10.11 3.41 7.23
C LEU A 211 -10.07 1.90 7.06
N GLY A 212 -10.56 1.41 5.91
CA GLY A 212 -10.49 0.03 5.45
C GLY A 212 -11.06 -1.07 6.34
N HIS A 213 -11.08 -2.28 5.79
CA HIS A 213 -11.39 -3.51 6.51
C HIS A 213 -10.19 -4.45 6.43
N GLY A 214 -9.23 -4.24 7.35
CA GLY A 214 -8.03 -5.05 7.67
C GLY A 214 -7.25 -5.66 6.50
N GLY A 215 -6.96 -4.81 5.52
CA GLY A 215 -5.71 -4.95 4.78
C GLY A 215 -4.52 -4.39 5.57
N MET A 216 -3.42 -4.15 4.86
CA MET A 216 -2.25 -3.44 5.35
C MET A 216 -1.63 -2.59 4.23
N VAL A 217 -0.89 -1.56 4.62
CA VAL A 217 0.02 -0.83 3.75
C VAL A 217 1.43 -1.17 4.17
N ASP A 218 2.19 -1.78 3.27
CA ASP A 218 3.57 -2.15 3.52
C ASP A 218 4.49 -1.03 3.04
N VAL A 219 5.10 -0.30 3.96
CA VAL A 219 6.11 0.74 3.69
C VAL A 219 7.47 0.31 4.26
N SER A 220 7.70 -0.99 4.44
CA SER A 220 8.96 -1.52 4.93
C SER A 220 10.10 -1.26 3.94
N ASN A 221 11.35 -1.37 4.39
CA ASN A 221 12.52 -1.24 3.50
C ASN A 221 12.51 0.07 2.70
N ASN A 222 12.28 1.19 3.39
CA ASN A 222 12.24 2.54 2.82
C ASN A 222 13.23 3.46 3.58
N SER A 223 13.07 4.78 3.44
CA SER A 223 13.93 5.80 4.03
C SER A 223 13.23 6.61 5.13
N PHE A 224 12.23 6.05 5.79
CA PHE A 224 11.59 6.72 6.94
C PHE A 224 12.59 6.82 8.10
N THR A 225 12.62 7.99 8.74
CA THR A 225 13.47 8.27 9.92
C THR A 225 12.69 8.60 11.18
N SER A 226 11.37 8.76 11.08
CA SER A 226 10.50 9.01 12.23
C SER A 226 9.23 8.22 12.08
N PHE A 227 8.74 7.70 13.21
CA PHE A 227 7.37 7.20 13.32
C PHE A 227 6.41 8.38 13.60
N PHE A 228 5.12 8.22 13.29
CA PHE A 228 4.10 9.28 13.34
C PHE A 228 4.25 10.26 14.52
N ASP A 229 4.61 11.51 14.22
CA ASP A 229 4.65 12.59 15.22
C ASP A 229 3.22 13.08 15.51
N VAL A 230 2.81 13.05 16.77
CA VAL A 230 1.49 13.52 17.23
C VAL A 230 1.27 15.01 16.93
N LYS A 231 2.34 15.80 16.77
CA LYS A 231 2.23 17.21 16.34
C LYS A 231 1.85 17.33 14.86
N MET A 232 2.19 16.33 14.05
CA MET A 232 1.92 16.31 12.60
C MET A 232 0.55 15.72 12.25
N LEU A 233 -0.27 15.35 13.23
CA LEU A 233 -1.57 14.72 12.98
C LEU A 233 -2.51 15.58 12.17
N LYS A 234 -2.60 16.87 12.52
CA LYS A 234 -3.44 17.82 11.78
C LYS A 234 -2.98 17.95 10.33
N PHE A 235 -1.66 17.92 10.10
CA PHE A 235 -1.08 17.93 8.76
C PHE A 235 -1.52 16.69 7.97
N TYR A 236 -1.50 15.50 8.59
CA TYR A 236 -1.99 14.25 7.98
C TYR A 236 -3.52 14.10 7.93
N GLY A 237 -4.28 15.12 8.35
CA GLY A 237 -5.74 15.10 8.31
C GLY A 237 -6.43 14.48 9.53
N PHE A 238 -5.69 14.16 10.59
CA PHE A 238 -6.21 13.60 11.85
C PHE A 238 -6.36 14.68 12.93
N GLN A 239 -7.49 14.68 13.62
CA GLN A 239 -7.81 15.68 14.64
C GLN A 239 -7.45 15.24 16.06
N ASN A 240 -7.37 13.92 16.31
CA ASN A 240 -7.14 13.36 17.64
C ASN A 240 -6.53 11.95 17.55
N LEU A 241 -6.04 11.45 18.69
CA LEU A 241 -5.41 10.14 18.81
C LEU A 241 -6.36 8.98 18.43
N LEU A 242 -7.68 9.12 18.68
CA LEU A 242 -8.66 8.10 18.31
C LEU A 242 -8.70 7.87 16.80
N GLN A 243 -8.59 8.92 16.00
CA GLN A 243 -8.57 8.80 14.54
C GLN A 243 -7.28 8.13 14.03
N ILE A 244 -6.13 8.31 14.69
CA ILE A 244 -4.91 7.55 14.38
C ILE A 244 -5.07 6.08 14.76
N GLY A 245 -5.78 5.78 15.85
CA GLY A 245 -6.11 4.41 16.23
C GLY A 245 -6.71 3.62 15.05
N LYS A 246 -7.53 4.29 14.23
CA LYS A 246 -8.08 3.72 12.99
C LYS A 246 -7.01 3.43 11.94
N LEU A 247 -6.02 4.32 11.79
CA LEU A 247 -4.89 4.15 10.87
C LEU A 247 -4.00 2.98 11.30
N ILE A 248 -3.70 2.85 12.59
CA ILE A 248 -2.92 1.74 13.14
C ILE A 248 -3.67 0.42 12.94
N TYR A 249 -4.99 0.43 13.14
CA TYR A 249 -5.85 -0.74 12.92
C TYR A 249 -5.91 -1.17 11.44
N TYR A 250 -5.94 -0.19 10.53
CA TYR A 250 -5.80 -0.38 9.09
C TYR A 250 -4.44 -0.98 8.69
N GLY A 251 -3.44 -0.89 9.57
CA GLY A 251 -2.16 -1.57 9.46
C GLY A 251 -1.19 -0.89 8.52
N PHE A 252 -0.13 -0.33 9.09
CA PHE A 252 1.03 0.15 8.33
C PHE A 252 2.27 -0.56 8.83
N ASP A 253 2.99 -1.20 7.92
CA ASP A 253 4.25 -1.87 8.21
C ASP A 253 5.41 -0.91 7.96
N PHE A 254 6.04 -0.44 9.04
CA PHE A 254 7.22 0.44 8.98
C PHE A 254 8.53 -0.31 9.24
N ARG A 255 8.54 -1.64 9.26
CA ARG A 255 9.74 -2.44 9.55
C ARG A 255 10.86 -2.15 8.54
N ASP A 256 12.09 -2.46 8.93
CA ASP A 256 13.26 -2.29 8.07
C ASP A 256 13.49 -0.84 7.55
N ASN A 257 13.01 0.15 8.31
CA ASN A 257 13.34 1.56 8.14
C ASN A 257 14.34 2.01 9.21
N LYS A 258 15.11 3.07 8.94
CA LYS A 258 16.12 3.60 9.87
C LYS A 258 15.52 4.63 10.84
N LEU A 259 14.58 4.18 11.66
CA LEU A 259 13.82 5.07 12.54
C LEU A 259 14.64 5.60 13.73
N ASN A 260 14.49 6.89 14.01
CA ASN A 260 14.96 7.54 15.21
C ASN A 260 13.84 7.54 16.27
N CYS A 261 14.00 6.73 17.31
CA CYS A 261 13.08 6.66 18.44
C CYS A 261 13.46 7.70 19.49
N ASP A 262 13.10 8.95 19.21
CA ASP A 262 13.31 10.11 20.07
C ASP A 262 12.00 10.51 20.80
N CYS A 263 11.96 11.70 21.40
CA CYS A 263 10.78 12.20 22.09
C CYS A 263 9.50 12.25 21.24
N LYS A 264 9.58 12.25 19.90
CA LYS A 264 8.39 12.39 19.02
C LYS A 264 7.45 11.19 19.12
N ILE A 265 7.98 10.01 19.46
CA ILE A 265 7.16 8.80 19.63
C ILE A 265 6.55 8.68 21.03
N TYR A 266 6.87 9.59 21.97
CA TYR A 266 6.42 9.50 23.37
C TYR A 266 4.89 9.52 23.50
N GLU A 267 4.23 10.52 22.91
CA GLU A 267 2.77 10.67 23.05
C GLU A 267 2.01 9.47 22.47
N PHE A 268 2.49 8.97 21.33
CA PHE A 268 2.00 7.72 20.75
C PHE A 268 2.21 6.54 21.71
N SER A 269 3.43 6.37 22.21
CA SER A 269 3.82 5.24 23.07
C SER A 269 3.00 5.20 24.36
N LYS A 270 2.82 6.36 25.00
CA LYS A 270 2.01 6.54 26.20
C LYS A 270 0.53 6.25 25.96
N ALA A 271 -0.01 6.71 24.83
CA ALA A 271 -1.40 6.42 24.45
C ALA A 271 -1.61 4.93 24.13
N ALA A 272 -0.62 4.28 23.52
CA ALA A 272 -0.67 2.87 23.12
C ALA A 272 -0.47 1.91 24.30
N GLU A 273 0.13 2.35 25.41
CA GLU A 273 0.45 1.52 26.60
C GLU A 273 -0.73 0.63 27.04
N ARG A 274 -1.93 1.21 27.14
CA ARG A 274 -3.13 0.49 27.63
C ARG A 274 -3.65 -0.58 26.68
N PHE A 275 -3.23 -0.54 25.42
CA PHE A 275 -3.71 -1.43 24.36
C PHE A 275 -2.60 -2.28 23.76
N VAL A 276 -1.33 -2.07 24.15
CA VAL A 276 -0.16 -2.73 23.55
C VAL A 276 -0.23 -4.25 23.60
N TYR A 277 -0.89 -4.82 24.61
CA TYR A 277 -1.09 -6.26 24.74
C TYR A 277 -2.17 -6.82 23.80
N ALA A 278 -3.12 -5.98 23.36
CA ALA A 278 -4.11 -6.32 22.34
C ALA A 278 -3.55 -6.17 20.91
N ILE A 279 -2.40 -5.50 20.76
CA ILE A 279 -1.67 -5.38 19.49
C ILE A 279 -0.93 -6.69 19.23
N THR A 280 -1.60 -7.63 18.55
CA THR A 280 -1.09 -8.98 18.23
C THR A 280 -0.59 -9.11 16.79
N ARG A 281 -0.29 -8.00 16.11
CA ARG A 281 0.08 -8.02 14.69
C ARG A 281 1.59 -7.83 14.50
N ASP A 282 2.22 -8.80 13.86
CA ASP A 282 3.69 -8.90 13.68
C ASP A 282 4.32 -7.71 12.95
N TYR A 283 3.55 -6.98 12.13
CA TYR A 283 4.04 -5.81 11.39
C TYR A 283 4.26 -4.56 12.26
N LEU A 284 3.85 -4.60 13.54
CA LEU A 284 4.12 -3.54 14.51
C LEU A 284 5.43 -3.77 15.28
N ASP A 285 6.16 -4.85 15.01
CA ASP A 285 7.52 -5.07 15.54
C ASP A 285 8.57 -4.19 14.84
N VAL A 286 8.33 -2.88 14.91
CA VAL A 286 9.16 -1.85 14.31
C VAL A 286 10.34 -1.57 15.24
N LYS A 287 11.57 -1.75 14.75
CA LYS A 287 12.79 -1.57 15.54
C LYS A 287 13.38 -0.18 15.37
N CYS A 288 13.92 0.35 16.45
CA CYS A 288 14.63 1.61 16.46
C CYS A 288 16.05 1.43 15.91
N TYR A 289 16.46 2.33 15.03
CA TYR A 289 17.83 2.40 14.53
C TYR A 289 18.69 3.30 15.41
N THR A 290 18.13 4.43 15.83
CA THR A 290 18.71 5.39 16.77
C THR A 290 17.67 5.76 17.83
N PRO A 291 18.07 6.35 18.97
CA PRO A 291 19.43 6.53 19.48
C PRO A 291 20.04 5.20 19.96
N LYS A 292 21.33 5.20 20.31
CA LYS A 292 22.07 4.01 20.78
C LYS A 292 21.36 3.28 21.94
N LEU A 293 20.71 4.03 22.84
CA LEU A 293 19.96 3.48 23.97
C LEU A 293 18.84 2.53 23.53
N PHE A 294 18.20 2.82 22.40
CA PHE A 294 17.06 2.05 21.88
C PHE A 294 17.41 1.23 20.64
N LYS A 295 18.66 1.25 20.17
CA LYS A 295 19.05 0.58 18.93
C LYS A 295 18.68 -0.91 18.98
N ASP A 296 18.08 -1.39 17.89
CA ASP A 296 17.57 -2.74 17.65
C ASP A 296 16.42 -3.17 18.59
N ARG A 297 15.97 -2.29 19.50
CA ARG A 297 14.80 -2.50 20.35
C ARG A 297 13.54 -2.17 19.58
N SER A 298 12.53 -3.01 19.76
CA SER A 298 11.21 -2.80 19.18
C SER A 298 10.45 -1.69 19.91
N ILE A 299 9.73 -0.83 19.17
CA ILE A 299 8.84 0.19 19.74
C ILE A 299 7.80 -0.47 20.65
N LEU A 300 7.30 -1.67 20.31
CA LEU A 300 6.37 -2.41 21.18
C LEU A 300 7.02 -2.82 22.51
N THR A 301 8.30 -3.18 22.49
CA THR A 301 9.05 -3.52 23.71
C THR A 301 9.27 -2.28 24.57
N ILE A 302 9.63 -1.14 23.95
CA ILE A 302 9.77 0.15 24.62
C ILE A 302 8.45 0.55 25.30
N ILE A 303 7.31 0.31 24.66
CA ILE A 303 5.98 0.55 25.23
C ILE A 303 5.69 -0.38 26.41
N LYS A 304 5.86 -1.70 26.23
CA LYS A 304 5.57 -2.72 27.26
C LYS A 304 6.40 -2.54 28.53
N GLU A 305 7.67 -2.18 28.38
CA GLU A 305 8.62 -1.96 29.48
C GLU A 305 8.58 -0.53 30.04
N ARG A 306 7.64 0.32 29.57
CA ARG A 306 7.53 1.75 29.95
C ARG A 306 8.78 2.58 29.72
N GLN A 307 9.67 2.16 28.83
CA GLN A 307 10.90 2.87 28.54
C GLN A 307 10.72 4.11 27.68
N TYR A 308 9.52 4.33 27.14
CA TYR A 308 9.18 5.59 26.47
C TYR A 308 9.36 6.80 27.40
N GLU A 309 9.37 6.62 28.72
CA GLU A 309 9.68 7.69 29.69
C GLU A 309 11.10 8.24 29.53
N ASN A 310 12.03 7.46 28.97
CA ASN A 310 13.42 7.84 28.72
C ASN A 310 13.64 8.46 27.33
N LEU A 311 12.59 8.67 26.54
CA LEU A 311 12.72 9.27 25.21
C LEU A 311 13.05 10.75 25.33
N ILE A 312 14.09 11.17 24.60
CA ILE A 312 14.57 12.55 24.58
C ILE A 312 14.67 13.05 23.14
N CYS A 313 14.52 14.36 22.95
CA CYS A 313 14.94 15.05 21.74
C CYS A 313 16.04 16.04 22.09
N ASN A 314 17.07 16.10 21.24
CA ASN A 314 18.07 17.15 21.32
C ASN A 314 17.45 18.45 20.81
N LEU A 315 17.56 19.51 21.60
CA LEU A 315 17.10 20.84 21.25
C LEU A 315 18.24 21.63 20.61
N SER A 316 17.89 22.46 19.63
CA SER A 316 18.80 23.28 18.85
C SER A 316 18.73 24.75 19.27
N LEU A 317 19.57 25.59 18.66
CA LEU A 317 19.48 27.05 18.82
C LEU A 317 18.09 27.59 18.41
N ALA A 318 17.42 26.96 17.42
CA ALA A 318 16.08 27.32 17.01
C ALA A 318 15.03 27.09 18.12
N ASP A 319 15.32 26.16 19.03
CA ASP A 319 14.52 25.86 20.21
C ASP A 319 14.91 26.74 21.42
N LYS A 320 15.67 27.81 21.19
CA LYS A 320 16.23 28.70 22.22
C LYS A 320 17.21 28.01 23.17
N CYS A 321 17.85 26.92 22.74
CA CYS A 321 18.97 26.37 23.50
C CYS A 321 20.15 27.37 23.51
N PRO A 322 20.77 27.70 24.66
CA PRO A 322 21.92 28.59 24.68
C PRO A 322 23.13 28.03 23.91
N PRO A 323 23.95 28.89 23.28
CA PRO A 323 25.18 28.46 22.63
C PRO A 323 26.10 27.71 23.61
N ARG A 324 26.70 26.60 23.17
CA ARG A 324 27.56 25.70 23.95
C ARG A 324 26.86 24.86 25.04
N CYS A 325 25.53 24.92 25.15
CA CYS A 325 24.76 24.00 25.98
C CYS A 325 24.27 22.79 25.16
N HIS A 326 24.12 21.64 25.83
CA HIS A 326 23.40 20.50 25.29
C HIS A 326 22.02 20.44 25.94
N CYS A 327 21.04 21.06 25.28
CA CYS A 327 19.68 21.07 25.78
C CYS A 327 18.93 19.84 25.26
N ILE A 328 18.14 19.23 26.15
CA ILE A 328 17.28 18.09 25.83
C ILE A 328 15.84 18.40 26.22
N TYR A 329 14.90 17.85 25.48
CA TYR A 329 13.50 17.80 25.84
C TYR A 329 13.10 16.36 26.15
N GLN A 330 12.63 16.12 27.36
CA GLN A 330 12.15 14.83 27.83
C GLN A 330 10.67 14.94 28.25
N PRO A 331 9.72 14.47 27.43
CA PRO A 331 8.28 14.66 27.67
C PRO A 331 7.75 14.06 28.98
N ALA A 332 8.46 13.08 29.55
CA ALA A 332 8.05 12.42 30.79
C ALA A 332 8.30 13.29 32.03
N VAL A 333 9.29 14.19 31.96
CA VAL A 333 9.60 15.11 33.05
C VAL A 333 8.63 16.28 32.94
N LYS A 334 7.70 16.41 33.90
CA LYS A 334 6.90 17.62 34.02
C LYS A 334 7.85 18.78 34.33
N THR A 335 8.00 19.71 33.39
CA THR A 335 8.49 21.04 33.73
C THR A 335 7.40 21.71 34.56
N GLU A 336 7.61 21.78 35.88
CA GLU A 336 6.93 22.79 36.70
C GLU A 336 7.38 24.15 36.14
N LEU A 337 6.48 24.80 35.41
CA LEU A 337 6.62 26.18 34.94
C LEU A 337 5.66 27.04 35.74
#